data_AF-A0A7I8WEG6-F1
#
_entry.id   AF-A0A7I8WEG6-F1
#
_cell.length_a   1.000
_cell.length_b   1.000
_cell.length_c   1.000
_cell.angle_alpha   90.00
_cell.angle_beta   90.00
_cell.angle_gamma   90.00
#
_symmetry.space_group_name_H-M   'P 1'
#
loop_
_entity.id
_entity.type
_entity.pdbx_description
1 polymer ?
#
loop_
_entity_poly.entity_id
_entity_poly.type
_entity_poly.pdbx_seq_one_letter_code
_entity_poly.pdbx_strand_id
1 'polypeptide(L)'
;MTLSHAPAWSRHVSELMNDQSDNDWRLLSMKLNYSNDDIRHWATQPDPCLSMLDEWFATHKTREATFAILNNLKEMNRLNAAEIVENALASVKNVVKDEEEEFKKPEIFLSYQ
;
A
#
# COMPACT_ATOMS: atom_id res chain seq x y z
N MET A 1 -4.26 -17.98 -1.88
CA MET A 1 -5.21 -16.87 -2.09
C MET A 1 -4.41 -15.70 -2.64
N THR A 2 -4.73 -15.19 -3.82
CA THR A 2 -4.08 -14.00 -4.39
C THR A 2 -4.67 -12.77 -3.69
N LEU A 3 -3.94 -12.21 -2.72
CA LEU A 3 -4.26 -10.91 -2.12
C LEU A 3 -4.02 -9.86 -3.21
N SER A 4 -5.10 -9.39 -3.81
CA SER A 4 -5.09 -8.67 -5.10
C SER A 4 -5.28 -7.16 -4.97
N HIS A 5 -5.68 -6.67 -3.79
CA HIS A 5 -5.99 -5.27 -3.56
C HIS A 5 -4.80 -4.52 -2.94
N ALA A 6 -4.04 -5.22 -2.10
CA ALA A 6 -2.87 -4.63 -1.45
C ALA A 6 -1.75 -4.29 -2.47
N PRO A 7 -1.13 -3.11 -2.39
CA PRO A 7 0.01 -2.74 -3.24
C PRO A 7 1.19 -3.70 -3.07
N ALA A 8 2.09 -3.81 -4.06
CA ALA A 8 3.22 -4.73 -3.99
C ALA A 8 4.13 -4.54 -2.75
N TRP A 9 4.29 -3.31 -2.28
CA TRP A 9 5.09 -3.00 -1.08
C TRP A 9 4.48 -3.54 0.22
N SER A 10 3.19 -3.87 0.24
CA SER A 10 2.48 -4.37 1.42
C SER A 10 3.08 -5.67 1.96
N ARG A 11 3.64 -6.52 1.08
CA ARG A 11 4.33 -7.75 1.46
C ARG A 11 5.60 -7.47 2.27
N HIS A 12 6.38 -6.47 1.88
CA HIS A 12 7.59 -6.11 2.64
C HIS A 12 7.22 -5.49 3.99
N VAL A 13 6.10 -4.75 4.06
CA VAL A 13 5.58 -4.23 5.33
C VAL A 13 5.07 -5.38 6.20
N SER A 14 4.37 -6.37 5.63
CA SER A 14 3.84 -7.50 6.39
C SER A 14 4.95 -8.36 6.99
N GLU A 15 6.03 -8.60 6.26
CA GLU A 15 7.23 -9.29 6.78
C GLU A 15 7.78 -8.62 8.04
N LEU A 16 7.85 -7.28 8.08
CA LEU A 16 8.31 -6.55 9.27
C LEU A 16 7.27 -6.51 10.38
N MET A 17 5.99 -6.38 10.03
CA MET A 17 4.92 -6.13 11.01
C MET A 17 4.37 -7.41 11.64
N ASN A 18 4.57 -8.58 11.01
CA ASN A 18 4.19 -9.88 11.55
C ASN A 18 5.11 -10.35 12.69
N ASP A 19 6.33 -9.81 12.78
CA ASP A 19 7.21 -10.06 13.91
C ASP A 19 6.56 -9.57 15.20
N GLN A 20 6.51 -10.45 16.19
CA GLN A 20 5.86 -10.17 17.46
C GLN A 20 6.57 -9.03 18.17
N SER A 21 5.87 -7.91 18.33
CA SER A 21 6.36 -6.70 19.00
C SER A 21 5.19 -5.95 19.61
N ASP A 22 5.46 -5.03 20.54
CA ASP A 22 4.42 -4.20 21.16
C ASP A 22 3.74 -3.26 20.15
N ASN A 23 4.42 -2.97 19.04
CA ASN A 23 3.94 -2.10 17.96
C ASN A 23 3.75 -2.91 16.66
N ASP A 24 3.15 -4.10 16.76
CA ASP A 24 2.89 -4.99 15.64
C ASP A 24 1.60 -4.62 14.87
N TRP A 25 1.25 -5.45 13.89
CA TRP A 25 0.08 -5.25 13.05
C TRP A 25 -1.24 -5.17 13.84
N ARG A 26 -1.32 -5.71 15.06
CA ARG A 26 -2.55 -5.69 15.89
C ARG A 26 -2.82 -4.28 16.38
N LEU A 27 -1.78 -3.57 16.84
CA LEU A 27 -1.90 -2.17 17.25
C LEU A 27 -2.27 -1.29 16.04
N LEU A 28 -1.72 -1.59 14.86
CA LEU A 28 -2.10 -0.92 13.62
C LEU A 28 -3.59 -1.14 13.29
N SER A 29 -4.08 -2.38 13.36
CA SER A 29 -5.50 -2.70 13.17
C SER A 29 -6.41 -1.93 14.13
N MET A 30 -6.02 -1.85 15.42
CA MET A 30 -6.78 -1.08 16.41
C MET A 30 -6.83 0.42 16.06
N LYS A 31 -5.71 1.00 15.61
CA LYS A 31 -5.66 2.40 15.16
C LYS A 31 -6.48 2.66 13.88
N LEU A 32 -6.66 1.65 13.04
CA LEU A 32 -7.53 1.69 11.87
C LEU A 32 -9.01 1.43 12.21
N ASN A 33 -9.36 1.34 13.51
CA ASN A 33 -10.70 1.08 14.05
C ASN A 33 -11.27 -0.30 13.73
N TYR A 34 -10.43 -1.31 13.50
CA TYR A 34 -10.89 -2.69 13.38
C TYR A 34 -11.21 -3.31 14.74
N SER A 35 -12.15 -4.25 14.74
CA SER A 35 -12.58 -4.94 15.96
C SER A 35 -11.58 -6.03 16.37
N ASN A 36 -11.65 -6.44 17.64
CA ASN A 36 -10.85 -7.58 18.10
C ASN A 36 -11.21 -8.89 17.38
N ASP A 37 -12.43 -9.01 16.86
CA ASP A 37 -12.85 -10.20 16.11
C ASP A 37 -12.19 -10.24 14.73
N ASP A 38 -12.04 -9.09 14.06
CA ASP A 38 -11.29 -8.98 12.80
C ASP A 38 -9.80 -9.32 13.02
N ILE A 39 -9.22 -8.79 14.09
CA ILE A 39 -7.83 -9.09 14.48
C ILE A 39 -7.65 -10.60 14.73
N ARG A 40 -8.58 -11.23 15.45
CA ARG A 40 -8.55 -12.69 15.66
C ARG A 40 -8.72 -13.46 14.36
N HIS A 41 -9.56 -12.98 13.45
CA HIS A 41 -9.74 -13.58 12.14
C HIS A 41 -8.43 -13.58 11.34
N TRP A 42 -7.76 -12.43 11.21
CA TRP A 42 -6.49 -12.35 10.48
C TRP A 42 -5.36 -13.09 11.17
N ALA A 43 -5.36 -13.20 12.51
CA ALA A 43 -4.38 -14.00 13.24
C ALA A 43 -4.37 -15.49 12.86
N THR A 44 -5.46 -16.00 12.26
CA THR A 44 -5.52 -17.38 11.74
C THR A 44 -4.95 -17.53 10.33
N GLN A 45 -4.66 -16.43 9.65
CA GLN A 45 -4.14 -16.42 8.30
C GLN A 45 -2.62 -16.68 8.30
N PRO A 46 -2.07 -17.23 7.21
CA PRO A 46 -0.62 -17.44 7.07
C PRO A 46 0.19 -16.14 7.16
N ASP A 47 -0.40 -15.03 6.72
CA ASP A 47 0.17 -13.68 6.81
C ASP A 47 -0.90 -12.70 7.33
N PRO A 48 -1.02 -12.54 8.66
CA PRO A 48 -2.06 -11.73 9.28
C PRO A 48 -2.00 -10.25 8.86
N CYS A 49 -0.82 -9.66 8.82
CA CYS A 49 -0.66 -8.27 8.44
C CYS A 49 -1.04 -8.03 6.98
N LEU A 50 -0.63 -8.91 6.06
CA LEU A 50 -0.98 -8.76 4.66
C LEU A 50 -2.48 -8.96 4.41
N SER A 51 -3.12 -9.89 5.12
CA SER A 51 -4.58 -10.07 5.07
C SER A 51 -5.33 -8.81 5.53
N MET A 52 -4.90 -8.21 6.64
CA MET A 52 -5.47 -6.95 7.12
C MET A 52 -5.27 -5.81 6.11
N LEU A 53 -4.08 -5.70 5.52
CA LEU A 53 -3.80 -4.68 4.51
C LEU A 53 -4.65 -4.89 3.25
N ASP A 54 -4.81 -6.13 2.77
CA ASP A 54 -5.66 -6.41 1.59
C ASP A 54 -7.11 -5.99 1.82
N GLU A 55 -7.66 -6.25 3.01
CA GLU A 55 -9.01 -5.81 3.37
C GLU A 55 -9.13 -4.28 3.48
N TRP A 56 -8.12 -3.63 4.07
CA TRP A 56 -8.05 -2.18 4.14
C TRP A 56 -8.04 -1.54 2.73
N PHE A 57 -7.25 -2.09 1.81
CA PHE A 57 -7.17 -1.62 0.43
C PHE A 57 -8.37 -2.02 -0.44
N ALA A 58 -9.14 -3.05 -0.05
CA ALA A 58 -10.39 -3.40 -0.71
C ALA A 58 -11.52 -2.41 -0.38
N THR A 59 -11.49 -1.80 0.82
CA THR A 59 -12.53 -0.90 1.32
C THR A 59 -12.22 0.58 1.12
N HIS A 60 -10.95 0.94 0.93
CA HIS A 60 -10.49 2.33 0.82
C HIS A 60 -9.80 2.61 -0.51
N LYS A 61 -9.84 3.88 -0.95
CA LYS A 61 -9.06 4.33 -2.10
C LYS A 61 -7.58 4.20 -1.81
N THR A 62 -6.83 3.57 -2.71
CA THR A 62 -5.40 3.23 -2.53
C THR A 62 -4.55 4.39 -2.02
N ARG A 63 -4.77 5.62 -2.52
CA ARG A 63 -4.01 6.80 -2.09
C ARG A 63 -4.28 7.15 -0.63
N GLU A 64 -5.55 7.30 -0.25
CA GLU A 64 -5.97 7.65 1.12
C GLU A 64 -5.57 6.54 2.10
N ALA A 65 -5.81 5.29 1.71
CA ALA A 65 -5.40 4.10 2.45
C ALA A 65 -3.88 4.11 2.73
N THR A 66 -3.06 4.39 1.72
CA THR A 66 -1.60 4.42 1.86
C THR A 66 -1.15 5.51 2.84
N PHE A 67 -1.72 6.72 2.77
CA PHE A 67 -1.38 7.79 3.71
C PHE A 67 -1.82 7.47 5.15
N ALA A 68 -2.99 6.85 5.33
CA ALA A 68 -3.45 6.42 6.64
C ALA A 68 -2.51 5.38 7.25
N ILE A 69 -2.06 4.39 6.47
CA ILE A 69 -1.08 3.40 6.92
C ILE A 69 0.25 4.09 7.29
N LEU A 70 0.76 4.97 6.43
CA LEU A 70 2.02 5.68 6.69
C LEU A 70 1.99 6.49 7.99
N ASN A 71 0.92 7.26 8.21
CA ASN A 71 0.78 8.08 9.41
C ASN A 71 0.74 7.21 10.67
N ASN A 72 -0.05 6.12 10.66
CA ASN A 72 -0.12 5.21 11.80
C ASN A 72 1.20 4.50 12.07
N LEU A 73 1.94 4.09 11.04
CA LEU A 73 3.27 3.48 11.21
C LEU A 73 4.27 4.46 11.86
N LYS A 74 4.23 5.74 11.49
CA LYS A 74 5.06 6.78 12.13
C LYS A 74 4.65 7.01 13.59
N GLU A 75 3.35 7.11 13.87
CA GLU A 75 2.85 7.28 15.24
C GLU A 75 3.21 6.10 16.15
N MET A 76 3.22 4.88 15.61
CA MET A 76 3.62 3.66 16.30
C MET A 76 5.14 3.49 16.41
N ASN A 77 5.92 4.47 15.95
CA ASN A 77 7.38 4.41 15.92
C ASN A 77 7.94 3.21 15.09
N ARG A 78 7.17 2.72 14.11
CA ARG A 78 7.57 1.66 13.17
C ARG A 78 8.21 2.27 11.92
N LEU A 79 9.29 3.03 12.13
CA LEU A 79 9.95 3.82 11.09
C LEU A 79 10.46 2.95 9.93
N ASN A 80 10.97 1.74 10.20
CA ASN A 80 11.43 0.81 9.16
C ASN A 80 10.32 0.45 8.16
N ALA A 81 9.10 0.21 8.65
CA ALA A 81 7.95 -0.07 7.79
C ALA A 81 7.44 1.20 7.11
N ALA A 82 7.44 2.34 7.81
CA ALA A 82 7.05 3.63 7.25
C ALA A 82 7.93 4.02 6.05
N GLU A 83 9.24 3.81 6.14
CA GLU A 83 10.21 4.10 5.08
C GLU A 83 9.91 3.33 3.78
N ILE A 84 9.49 2.06 3.89
CA ILE A 84 9.07 1.26 2.72
C ILE A 84 7.88 1.92 2.01
N VAL A 85 6.88 2.38 2.78
CA VAL A 85 5.69 3.04 2.24
C VAL A 85 6.05 4.39 1.60
N GLU A 86 6.93 5.16 2.22
CA GLU A 86 7.42 6.43 1.67
C GLU A 86 8.17 6.23 0.36
N ASN A 87 9.07 5.25 0.33
CA ASN A 87 9.83 4.90 -0.87
C ASN A 87 8.91 4.43 -1.99
N ALA A 88 7.85 3.68 -1.68
CA ALA A 88 6.84 3.30 -2.65
C ALA A 88 6.07 4.52 -3.19
N LEU A 89 5.66 5.45 -2.31
CA LEU A 89 4.99 6.70 -2.72
C LEU A 89 5.90 7.60 -3.58
N ALA A 90 7.19 7.67 -3.26
CA ALA A 90 8.18 8.43 -4.02
C ALA A 90 8.43 7.78 -5.40
N SER A 91 8.52 6.45 -5.44
CA SER A 91 8.69 5.70 -6.69
C SER A 91 7.50 5.90 -7.62
N VAL A 92 6.27 5.83 -7.10
CA VAL A 92 5.05 6.12 -7.89
C VAL A 92 5.07 7.55 -8.44
N LYS A 93 5.51 8.55 -7.65
CA LYS A 93 5.61 9.95 -8.13
C LYS A 93 6.64 10.14 -9.23
N ASN A 94 7.72 9.34 -9.24
CA ASN A 94 8.75 9.42 -10.28
C ASN A 94 8.28 8.78 -11.59
N VAL A 95 7.54 7.66 -11.53
CA VAL A 95 6.98 7.02 -12.74
C VAL A 95 6.00 7.94 -13.48
N VAL A 96 5.21 8.74 -12.76
CA VAL A 96 4.24 9.69 -13.38
C VAL A 96 4.95 10.86 -14.10
N LYS A 97 6.24 11.11 -13.85
CA LYS A 97 6.99 12.16 -14.58
C LYS A 97 7.54 11.68 -15.92
N ASP A 98 7.61 10.37 -16.15
CA ASP A 98 8.18 9.81 -17.38
C ASP A 98 7.10 9.50 -18.45
N GLU A 99 5.82 9.75 -18.15
CA GLU A 99 4.68 9.54 -19.08
C GLU A 99 4.04 10.86 -19.54
N GLU A 100 4.82 11.93 -19.74
CA GLU A 100 4.44 12.91 -20.77
C GLU A 100 4.73 12.26 -22.13
N GLU A 101 3.86 11.33 -22.54
CA GLU A 101 3.83 10.81 -23.90
C GLU A 101 3.76 11.99 -24.87
N GLU A 102 4.88 12.21 -25.56
CA GLU A 102 5.00 13.08 -26.71
C GLU A 102 3.94 12.64 -27.74
N PHE A 103 2.77 13.30 -27.72
CA PHE A 103 1.72 13.15 -28.72
C PHE A 103 2.31 13.61 -30.06
N LYS A 104 3.00 12.70 -30.77
CA LYS A 104 3.41 12.91 -32.15
C LYS A 104 2.16 13.12 -32.98
N LYS A 105 1.88 14.39 -33.29
CA LYS A 105 0.87 14.77 -34.27
C LYS A 105 1.12 13.94 -35.54
N PRO A 106 0.12 13.24 -36.09
CA PRO A 106 0.33 12.52 -37.34
C PRO A 106 0.67 13.53 -38.43
N GLU A 107 1.83 13.37 -39.08
CA GLU A 107 2.17 14.11 -40.29
C GLU A 107 1.20 13.70 -41.39
N ILE A 108 0.21 14.57 -41.63
CA ILE A 108 -0.70 14.44 -42.76
C ILE A 108 0.10 14.79 -44.02
N PHE A 109 0.60 13.77 -44.73
CA PHE A 109 1.09 13.95 -46.08
C PHE A 109 -0.10 14.14 -47.03
N LEU A 110 -0.40 15.40 -47.34
CA LEU A 110 -1.27 15.76 -48.46
C LEU A 110 -0.52 15.49 -49.77
N SER A 111 -0.67 14.29 -50.33
CA SER A 111 -0.31 14.06 -51.74
C SER A 111 -1.41 14.60 -52.63
N TYR A 112 -1.19 15.76 -53.24
CA TYR A 112 -1.98 16.22 -54.39
C TYR A 112 -1.56 15.42 -55.62
N GLN A 113 -2.49 14.66 -56.18
CA GLN A 113 -2.37 14.11 -57.53
C GLN A 113 -3.73 14.21 -58.24
#